data_AF-F7RZW2-F1
#
_entry.id   AF-F7RZW2-F1
#
_cell.length_a   1.000
_cell.length_b   1.000
_cell.length_c   1.000
_cell.angle_alpha   90.00
_cell.angle_beta   90.00
_cell.angle_gamma   90.00
#
_symmetry.space_group_name_H-M   'P 1'
#
loop_
_entity.id
_entity.type
_entity.pdbx_description
1 polymer ?
#
loop_
_entity_poly.entity_id
_entity_poly.type
_entity_poly.pdbx_seq_one_letter_code
_entity_poly.pdbx_strand_id
1 'polypeptide(L)'
;MSLISCFYFYFIYKFDLSKNKIFSIAAFLPIFLLGFSFDLIALGYLDHMMVYDQFEVNLYLFIIINIILISGVSAIFFTNKFLKLKNSSITRNKINDLRSLHVVYRVLCILVFIAFLVNFQRVGFSLELLIYSPREYELSFGKYTAINYIYFLNVLAVFLYVYLNYFKVIKKLDFLFFMTVIVTSVFFGNKSAFLDVFFVIIFTYLLMEGVTKKIYLSIVALIPIVFVFFEFVRGGGIDGIFGYLVQGYVNFYYKIVSMDFVYQSFFVFISNGFSLIPVENEILVAKIEKGFILNDKYNTFTSFYEPYGVFSFFGWFIFFVFTYFVINYFSHKHSILQFISVLFAWVLFLSFFSYRFGAFKYQYLIFVVVILYFILNRLKFKKKVK
;
A
#
# COMPACT_ATOMS: atom_id res chain seq x y z
N MET A 1 -21.59 3.11 7.37
CA MET A 1 -20.89 2.03 6.65
C MET A 1 -20.06 1.14 7.56
N SER A 2 -19.59 1.59 8.72
CA SER A 2 -18.79 0.74 9.61
C SER A 2 -19.44 -0.59 9.97
N LEU A 3 -20.77 -0.65 10.17
CA LEU A 3 -21.48 -1.91 10.38
C LEU A 3 -21.35 -2.88 9.18
N ILE A 4 -21.40 -2.36 7.96
CA ILE A 4 -21.24 -3.15 6.73
C ILE A 4 -19.78 -3.62 6.62
N SER A 5 -18.80 -2.76 6.92
CA SER A 5 -17.39 -3.15 6.99
C SER A 5 -17.14 -4.23 8.05
N CYS A 6 -17.77 -4.13 9.23
CA CYS A 6 -17.73 -5.17 10.27
C CYS A 6 -18.36 -6.48 9.79
N PHE A 7 -19.49 -6.42 9.07
CA PHE A 7 -20.13 -7.58 8.47
C PHE A 7 -19.18 -8.30 7.49
N TYR A 8 -18.58 -7.58 6.54
CA TYR A 8 -17.63 -8.17 5.60
C TYR A 8 -16.38 -8.72 6.31
N PHE A 9 -15.84 -7.98 7.28
CA PHE A 9 -14.70 -8.43 8.06
C PHE A 9 -15.01 -9.72 8.85
N TYR A 10 -16.21 -9.85 9.40
CA TYR A 10 -16.66 -11.08 10.06
C TYR A 10 -16.63 -12.29 9.10
N PHE A 11 -17.13 -12.14 7.87
CA PHE A 11 -17.06 -13.23 6.89
C PHE A 11 -15.63 -13.54 6.45
N ILE A 12 -14.80 -12.53 6.22
CA ILE A 12 -13.37 -12.71 5.95
C ILE A 12 -12.72 -13.52 7.07
N TYR A 13 -12.94 -13.11 8.32
CA TYR A 13 -12.39 -13.78 9.50
C TYR A 13 -12.86 -15.23 9.64
N LYS A 14 -14.15 -15.47 9.36
CA LYS A 14 -14.75 -16.80 9.41
C LYS A 14 -14.21 -17.72 8.31
N PHE A 15 -14.06 -17.21 7.09
CA PHE A 15 -13.56 -17.99 5.96
C PHE A 15 -12.05 -18.10 5.91
N ASP A 16 -11.31 -17.29 6.66
CA ASP A 16 -9.87 -17.42 6.82
C ASP A 16 -9.52 -18.64 7.68
N LEU A 17 -9.16 -19.73 7.00
CA LEU A 17 -8.77 -20.99 7.64
C LEU A 17 -7.27 -21.08 7.96
N SER A 18 -6.51 -20.01 7.72
CA SER A 18 -5.10 -19.98 8.08
C SER A 18 -4.94 -19.87 9.60
N LYS A 19 -3.89 -20.49 10.16
CA LYS A 19 -3.69 -20.55 11.62
C LYS A 19 -3.54 -19.16 12.24
N ASN A 20 -2.86 -18.27 11.54
CA ASN A 20 -2.54 -16.91 12.00
C ASN A 20 -3.49 -15.86 11.44
N LYS A 21 -4.60 -16.26 10.80
CA LYS A 21 -5.57 -15.34 10.18
C LYS A 21 -4.93 -14.34 9.19
N ILE A 22 -4.07 -14.87 8.32
CA ILE A 22 -3.27 -14.13 7.33
C ILE A 22 -4.15 -13.20 6.49
N PHE A 23 -5.26 -13.71 5.97
CA PHE A 23 -6.15 -12.96 5.08
C PHE A 23 -6.94 -11.89 5.84
N SER A 24 -7.35 -12.20 7.06
CA SER A 24 -8.11 -11.29 7.91
C SER A 24 -7.26 -10.12 8.35
N ILE A 25 -6.05 -10.39 8.85
CA ILE A 25 -5.12 -9.35 9.28
C ILE A 25 -4.78 -8.42 8.10
N ALA A 26 -4.55 -8.97 6.91
CA ALA A 26 -4.24 -8.18 5.72
C ALA A 26 -5.43 -7.31 5.23
N ALA A 27 -6.67 -7.76 5.42
CA ALA A 27 -7.86 -7.04 4.99
C ALA A 27 -8.35 -5.98 5.99
N PHE A 28 -7.90 -6.05 7.26
CA PHE A 28 -8.45 -5.26 8.36
C PHE A 28 -8.36 -3.75 8.11
N LEU A 29 -7.15 -3.20 7.92
CA LEU A 29 -6.97 -1.76 7.78
C LEU A 29 -7.68 -1.18 6.54
N PRO A 30 -7.56 -1.77 5.34
CA PRO A 30 -8.26 -1.26 4.17
C PRO A 30 -9.79 -1.25 4.32
N ILE A 31 -10.38 -2.30 4.90
CA ILE A 31 -11.84 -2.37 5.12
C ILE A 31 -12.30 -1.43 6.24
N PHE A 32 -11.48 -1.27 7.28
CA PHE A 32 -11.73 -0.32 8.36
C PHE A 32 -11.74 1.11 7.85
N LEU A 33 -10.70 1.52 7.11
CA LEU A 33 -10.60 2.87 6.54
C LEU A 33 -11.74 3.16 5.55
N LEU A 34 -12.18 2.16 4.80
CA LEU A 34 -13.35 2.25 3.93
C LEU A 34 -14.65 2.47 4.72
N GLY A 35 -14.86 1.78 5.84
CA GLY A 35 -16.04 1.99 6.68
C GLY A 35 -16.02 3.35 7.38
N PHE A 36 -14.85 3.70 7.90
CA PHE A 36 -14.59 4.93 8.63
C PHE A 36 -14.73 6.18 7.73
N SER A 37 -14.30 6.11 6.46
CA SER A 37 -14.42 7.23 5.52
C SER A 37 -15.86 7.66 5.30
N PHE A 38 -16.76 6.70 5.12
CA PHE A 38 -18.18 6.97 4.93
C PHE A 38 -18.80 7.59 6.18
N ASP A 39 -18.46 7.08 7.37
CA ASP A 39 -19.01 7.58 8.62
C ASP A 39 -18.54 9.01 8.90
N LEU A 40 -17.28 9.35 8.59
CA LEU A 40 -16.78 10.73 8.68
C LEU A 40 -17.55 11.69 7.77
N ILE A 41 -17.98 11.25 6.59
CA ILE A 41 -18.78 12.06 5.67
C ILE A 41 -20.20 12.21 6.19
N ALA A 42 -20.82 11.13 6.66
CA ALA A 42 -22.16 11.17 7.23
C ALA A 42 -22.26 12.09 8.46
N LEU A 43 -21.15 12.30 9.17
CA LEU A 43 -21.03 13.22 10.29
C LEU A 43 -20.68 14.67 9.88
N GLY A 44 -20.52 14.96 8.59
CA GLY A 44 -20.17 16.30 8.07
C GLY A 44 -18.71 16.71 8.27
N TYR A 45 -17.85 15.81 8.73
CA TYR A 45 -16.46 16.15 9.10
C TYR A 45 -15.59 16.48 7.88
N LEU A 46 -15.91 15.93 6.71
CA LEU A 46 -15.14 16.19 5.48
C LEU A 46 -15.50 17.50 4.78
N ASP A 47 -16.62 18.14 5.15
CA ASP A 47 -17.02 19.42 4.55
C ASP A 47 -16.01 20.53 4.89
N HIS A 48 -15.35 20.42 6.05
CA HIS A 48 -14.27 21.32 6.48
C HIS A 48 -12.91 21.01 5.83
N MET A 49 -12.78 19.88 5.13
CA MET A 49 -11.54 19.41 4.50
C MET A 49 -11.53 19.62 2.98
N MET A 50 -12.52 20.31 2.41
CA MET A 50 -12.65 20.50 0.97
C MET A 50 -12.40 21.95 0.58
N VAL A 51 -11.70 22.13 -0.53
CA VAL A 51 -11.35 23.48 -1.00
C VAL A 51 -12.60 24.14 -1.59
N TYR A 52 -13.37 23.50 -2.50
CA TYR A 52 -14.51 24.17 -3.20
C TYR A 52 -15.53 23.24 -3.91
N ASP A 53 -16.06 22.18 -3.27
CA ASP A 53 -17.14 21.38 -3.92
C ASP A 53 -18.11 20.66 -2.95
N GLN A 54 -19.25 20.24 -3.48
CA GLN A 54 -20.24 19.39 -2.81
C GLN A 54 -20.03 17.91 -3.18
N PHE A 55 -20.31 17.03 -2.22
CA PHE A 55 -20.33 15.58 -2.43
C PHE A 55 -21.76 15.07 -2.61
N GLU A 56 -21.95 14.24 -3.63
CA GLU A 56 -23.16 13.44 -3.77
C GLU A 56 -22.84 11.96 -3.63
N VAL A 57 -23.63 11.24 -2.82
CA VAL A 57 -23.57 9.78 -2.79
C VAL A 57 -23.86 9.27 -4.19
N ASN A 58 -22.94 8.50 -4.74
CA ASN A 58 -23.14 7.84 -6.01
C ASN A 58 -23.52 6.37 -5.76
N LEU A 59 -24.81 6.06 -5.95
CA LEU A 59 -25.34 4.71 -5.75
C LEU A 59 -24.61 3.67 -6.61
N TYR A 60 -24.18 4.03 -7.82
CA TYR A 60 -23.41 3.14 -8.69
C TYR A 60 -22.06 2.77 -8.06
N LEU A 61 -21.33 3.75 -7.50
CA LEU A 61 -20.07 3.52 -6.79
C LEU A 61 -20.29 2.69 -5.52
N PHE A 62 -21.37 2.97 -4.78
CA PHE A 62 -21.79 2.18 -3.62
C PHE A 62 -22.05 0.71 -3.99
N ILE A 63 -22.65 0.42 -5.14
CA ILE A 63 -22.85 -0.96 -5.62
C ILE A 63 -21.52 -1.61 -5.99
N ILE A 64 -20.63 -0.91 -6.71
CA ILE A 64 -19.30 -1.43 -7.08
C ILE A 64 -18.50 -1.84 -5.85
N ILE A 65 -18.44 -0.99 -4.83
CA ILE A 65 -17.64 -1.31 -3.65
C ILE A 65 -18.17 -2.53 -2.88
N ASN A 66 -19.49 -2.69 -2.79
CA ASN A 66 -20.08 -3.88 -2.21
C ASN A 66 -19.77 -5.13 -3.04
N ILE A 67 -19.76 -5.02 -4.38
CA ILE A 67 -19.32 -6.12 -5.24
C ILE A 67 -17.86 -6.47 -4.96
N ILE A 68 -16.95 -5.49 -4.90
CA ILE A 68 -15.53 -5.70 -4.57
C ILE A 68 -15.38 -6.42 -3.23
N LEU A 69 -16.12 -6.00 -2.20
CA LEU A 69 -16.09 -6.63 -0.87
C LEU A 69 -16.61 -8.07 -0.91
N ILE A 70 -17.73 -8.33 -1.61
CA ILE A 70 -18.26 -9.69 -1.84
C ILE A 70 -17.24 -10.55 -2.61
N SER A 71 -16.59 -9.99 -3.62
CA SER A 71 -15.53 -10.66 -4.38
C SER A 71 -14.33 -11.01 -3.52
N GLY A 72 -13.88 -10.10 -2.63
CA GLY A 72 -12.79 -10.37 -1.70
C GLY A 72 -13.12 -11.51 -0.73
N VAL A 73 -14.33 -11.52 -0.17
CA VAL A 73 -14.83 -12.62 0.67
C VAL A 73 -14.84 -13.94 -0.11
N SER A 74 -15.37 -13.91 -1.34
CA SER A 74 -15.47 -15.07 -2.23
C SER A 74 -14.08 -15.60 -2.63
N ALA A 75 -13.15 -14.70 -2.93
CA ALA A 75 -11.77 -15.01 -3.28
C ALA A 75 -11.05 -15.74 -2.14
N ILE A 76 -11.24 -15.28 -0.90
CA ILE A 76 -10.69 -15.96 0.29
C ILE A 76 -11.28 -17.36 0.45
N PHE A 77 -12.60 -17.49 0.32
CA PHE A 77 -13.27 -18.78 0.39
C PHE A 77 -12.72 -19.76 -0.66
N PHE A 78 -12.66 -19.35 -1.93
CA PHE A 78 -12.14 -20.18 -3.02
C PHE A 78 -10.65 -20.49 -2.84
N THR A 79 -9.83 -19.51 -2.49
CA THR A 79 -8.39 -19.71 -2.27
C THR A 79 -8.16 -20.75 -1.17
N ASN A 80 -8.87 -20.67 -0.05
CA ASN A 80 -8.76 -21.66 1.02
C ASN A 80 -9.23 -23.05 0.61
N LYS A 81 -10.33 -23.14 -0.16
CA LYS A 81 -10.87 -24.41 -0.66
C LYS A 81 -9.92 -25.08 -1.67
N PHE A 82 -9.41 -24.34 -2.64
CA PHE A 82 -8.61 -24.87 -3.74
C PHE A 82 -7.14 -25.11 -3.36
N LEU A 83 -6.51 -24.15 -2.67
CA LEU A 83 -5.10 -24.29 -2.27
C LEU A 83 -4.93 -25.11 -0.98
N LYS A 84 -6.04 -25.63 -0.41
CA LYS A 84 -6.08 -26.44 0.82
C LYS A 84 -5.24 -25.82 1.95
N LEU A 85 -5.35 -24.50 2.14
CA LEU A 85 -4.54 -23.74 3.11
C LEU A 85 -4.89 -24.00 4.58
N LYS A 86 -5.68 -25.04 4.88
CA LYS A 86 -5.94 -25.48 6.25
C LYS A 86 -4.58 -25.71 6.93
N ASN A 87 -4.31 -24.96 7.99
CA ASN A 87 -3.07 -25.02 8.78
C ASN A 87 -1.82 -24.37 8.16
N SER A 88 -1.95 -23.54 7.12
CA SER A 88 -0.82 -22.67 6.74
C SER A 88 -0.43 -21.81 7.94
N SER A 89 0.81 -21.98 8.38
CA SER A 89 1.34 -21.33 9.58
C SER A 89 2.76 -20.88 9.32
N ILE A 90 3.10 -19.71 9.89
CA ILE A 90 4.48 -19.22 9.94
C ILE A 90 5.22 -20.15 10.93
N THR A 91 5.74 -21.27 10.43
CA THR A 91 6.44 -22.27 11.24
C THR A 91 7.95 -22.08 11.16
N ARG A 92 8.61 -22.28 12.30
CA ARG A 92 10.06 -22.10 12.51
C ARG A 92 10.95 -23.04 11.70
N ASN A 93 10.39 -24.09 11.10
CA ASN A 93 11.16 -25.28 10.73
C ASN A 93 11.74 -25.29 9.30
N LYS A 94 11.66 -24.19 8.52
CA LYS A 94 12.31 -24.11 7.19
C LYS A 94 13.59 -23.26 7.22
N ILE A 95 14.64 -23.79 7.84
CA ILE A 95 15.96 -23.12 7.97
C ILE A 95 16.55 -22.74 6.60
N ASN A 96 16.34 -23.56 5.57
CA ASN A 96 16.85 -23.28 4.22
C ASN A 96 16.21 -22.06 3.52
N ASP A 97 15.00 -21.66 3.94
CA ASP A 97 14.35 -20.44 3.43
C ASP A 97 15.02 -19.17 3.96
N LEU A 98 15.48 -19.18 5.21
CA LEU A 98 15.99 -18.00 5.90
C LEU A 98 17.27 -17.45 5.25
N ARG A 99 18.21 -18.32 4.85
CA ARG A 99 19.47 -17.86 4.19
C ARG A 99 19.22 -17.19 2.85
N SER A 100 18.30 -17.72 2.03
CA SER A 100 17.94 -17.11 0.74
C SER A 100 17.21 -15.79 0.96
N LEU A 101 16.36 -15.70 2.00
CA LEU A 101 15.69 -14.46 2.39
C LEU A 101 16.68 -13.37 2.84
N HIS A 102 17.78 -13.71 3.53
CA HIS A 102 18.83 -12.72 3.85
C HIS A 102 19.46 -12.12 2.59
N VAL A 103 19.74 -12.93 1.57
CA VAL A 103 20.31 -12.43 0.31
C VAL A 103 19.33 -11.49 -0.38
N VAL A 104 18.08 -11.91 -0.51
CA VAL A 104 17.01 -11.08 -1.08
C VAL A 104 16.88 -9.77 -0.31
N TYR A 105 16.76 -9.83 1.02
CA TYR A 105 16.66 -8.66 1.89
C TYR A 105 17.78 -7.65 1.65
N ARG A 106 19.04 -8.11 1.62
CA ARG A 106 20.21 -7.24 1.40
C ARG A 106 20.20 -6.63 0.01
N VAL A 107 19.86 -7.40 -1.02
CA VAL A 107 19.74 -6.89 -2.39
C VAL A 107 18.68 -5.79 -2.45
N LEU A 108 17.51 -5.99 -1.83
CA LEU A 108 16.48 -4.95 -1.75
C LEU A 108 17.01 -3.70 -1.03
N CYS A 109 17.69 -3.84 0.11
CA CYS A 109 18.25 -2.70 0.84
C CYS A 109 19.28 -1.92 0.01
N ILE A 110 20.15 -2.62 -0.72
CA ILE A 110 21.16 -2.00 -1.58
C ILE A 110 20.46 -1.24 -2.72
N LEU A 111 19.46 -1.84 -3.37
CA LEU A 111 18.71 -1.20 -4.44
C LEU A 111 17.98 0.06 -3.94
N VAL A 112 17.35 0.00 -2.77
CA VAL A 112 16.70 1.15 -2.12
C VAL A 112 17.73 2.25 -1.84
N PHE A 113 18.89 1.91 -1.31
CA PHE A 113 19.93 2.88 -1.00
C PHE A 113 20.50 3.55 -2.27
N ILE A 114 20.74 2.77 -3.34
CA ILE A 114 21.18 3.32 -4.63
C ILE A 114 20.11 4.25 -5.20
N ALA A 115 18.84 3.85 -5.18
CA ALA A 115 17.74 4.67 -5.67
C ALA A 115 17.59 5.97 -4.84
N PHE A 116 17.79 5.89 -3.53
CA PHE A 116 17.87 7.05 -2.65
C PHE A 116 18.98 8.01 -3.09
N LEU A 117 20.22 7.52 -3.27
CA LEU A 117 21.35 8.37 -3.66
C LEU A 117 21.10 9.07 -5.00
N VAL A 118 20.53 8.35 -5.98
CA VAL A 118 20.17 8.91 -7.28
C VAL A 118 19.11 10.01 -7.13
N ASN A 119 18.07 9.79 -6.32
CA ASN A 119 17.04 10.81 -6.09
C ASN A 119 17.55 11.99 -5.24
N PHE A 120 18.42 11.74 -4.27
CA PHE A 120 18.98 12.77 -3.41
C PHE A 120 19.98 13.66 -4.15
N GLN A 121 20.75 13.09 -5.09
CA GLN A 121 21.59 13.87 -6.00
C GLN A 121 20.77 14.84 -6.86
N ARG A 122 19.55 14.47 -7.26
CA ARG A 122 18.69 15.31 -8.12
C ARG A 122 18.12 16.52 -7.43
N VAL A 123 17.98 16.47 -6.11
CA VAL A 123 17.66 17.65 -5.28
C VAL A 123 18.94 18.40 -4.85
N GLY A 124 20.08 18.14 -5.51
CA GLY A 124 21.35 18.76 -5.19
C GLY A 124 21.89 18.40 -3.81
N PHE A 125 21.49 17.25 -3.26
CA PHE A 125 21.74 16.88 -1.86
C PHE A 125 21.21 17.92 -0.85
N SER A 126 20.23 18.73 -1.25
CA SER A 126 19.72 19.84 -0.45
C SER A 126 18.71 19.37 0.60
N LEU A 127 19.17 19.36 1.86
CA LEU A 127 18.28 19.26 3.03
C LEU A 127 17.44 20.51 3.21
N GLU A 128 17.94 21.66 2.77
CA GLU A 128 17.25 22.94 2.84
C GLU A 128 15.95 22.89 2.03
N LEU A 129 16.00 22.32 0.83
CA LEU A 129 14.83 22.16 -0.03
C LEU A 129 13.74 21.29 0.64
N LEU A 130 14.12 20.26 1.40
CA LEU A 130 13.19 19.40 2.13
C LEU A 130 12.40 20.17 3.21
N ILE A 131 13.00 21.22 3.79
CA ILE A 131 12.43 21.99 4.90
C ILE A 131 11.68 23.23 4.39
N TYR A 132 12.31 24.02 3.53
CA TYR A 132 11.82 25.35 3.13
C TYR A 132 10.96 25.33 1.86
N SER A 133 11.26 24.44 0.90
CA SER A 133 10.48 24.29 -0.35
C SER A 133 10.08 22.82 -0.55
N PRO A 134 9.29 22.26 0.40
CA PRO A 134 9.12 20.82 0.48
C PRO A 134 8.41 20.25 -0.76
N ARG A 135 7.53 21.02 -1.41
CA ARG A 135 6.84 20.60 -2.65
C ARG A 135 7.79 20.47 -3.83
N GLU A 136 8.69 21.44 -3.99
CA GLU A 136 9.74 21.41 -5.01
C GLU A 136 10.69 20.25 -4.78
N TYR A 137 11.01 19.95 -3.51
CA TYR A 137 11.74 18.73 -3.14
C TYR A 137 11.00 17.47 -3.60
N GLU A 138 9.69 17.33 -3.35
CA GLU A 138 8.96 16.12 -3.76
C GLU A 138 8.97 15.91 -5.28
N LEU A 139 8.73 16.99 -6.03
CA LEU A 139 8.70 16.96 -7.49
C LEU A 139 10.07 16.63 -8.07
N SER A 140 11.14 17.16 -7.48
CA SER A 140 12.51 16.97 -7.95
C SER A 140 13.08 15.60 -7.52
N PHE A 141 12.86 15.21 -6.27
CA PHE A 141 13.25 13.91 -5.73
C PHE A 141 12.49 12.78 -6.46
N GLY A 142 11.20 13.00 -6.72
CA GLY A 142 10.31 12.03 -7.34
C GLY A 142 10.25 12.08 -8.86
N LYS A 143 11.10 12.88 -9.53
CA LYS A 143 10.98 13.19 -10.97
C LYS A 143 10.93 11.95 -11.87
N TYR A 144 11.66 10.88 -11.52
CA TYR A 144 11.73 9.66 -12.33
C TYR A 144 11.00 8.49 -11.68
N THR A 145 9.89 8.11 -12.29
CA THR A 145 9.01 7.02 -11.88
C THR A 145 9.74 5.69 -11.67
N ALA A 146 10.63 5.29 -12.58
CA ALA A 146 11.36 4.03 -12.47
C ALA A 146 12.26 3.96 -11.21
N ILE A 147 12.97 5.05 -10.89
CA ILE A 147 13.83 5.12 -9.70
C ILE A 147 12.97 5.12 -8.43
N ASN A 148 11.83 5.83 -8.44
CA ASN A 148 10.90 5.79 -7.32
C ASN A 148 10.35 4.39 -7.05
N TYR A 149 10.05 3.59 -8.09
CA TYR A 149 9.62 2.20 -7.89
C TYR A 149 10.70 1.34 -7.24
N ILE A 150 11.97 1.49 -7.65
CA ILE A 150 13.09 0.81 -6.99
C ILE A 150 13.19 1.26 -5.52
N TYR A 151 13.01 2.54 -5.25
CA TYR A 151 13.05 3.09 -3.91
C TYR A 151 11.89 2.60 -3.02
N PHE A 152 10.70 2.35 -3.58
CA PHE A 152 9.55 1.73 -2.90
C PHE A 152 9.76 0.27 -2.48
N LEU A 153 10.86 -0.37 -2.90
CA LEU A 153 11.26 -1.67 -2.35
C LEU A 153 11.58 -1.61 -0.85
N ASN A 154 11.70 -0.41 -0.26
CA ASN A 154 11.85 -0.20 1.18
C ASN A 154 10.73 -0.90 1.97
N VAL A 155 9.49 -0.86 1.49
CA VAL A 155 8.32 -1.53 2.10
C VAL A 155 8.58 -3.04 2.21
N LEU A 156 9.03 -3.67 1.13
CA LEU A 156 9.36 -5.10 1.10
C LEU A 156 10.58 -5.44 1.95
N ALA A 157 11.62 -4.60 1.93
CA ALA A 157 12.82 -4.79 2.73
C ALA A 157 12.50 -4.81 4.23
N VAL A 158 11.65 -3.88 4.69
CA VAL A 158 11.20 -3.80 6.09
C VAL A 158 10.41 -5.04 6.48
N PHE A 159 9.46 -5.48 5.63
CA PHE A 159 8.73 -6.75 5.85
C PHE A 159 9.67 -7.93 6.09
N LEU A 160 10.68 -8.08 5.22
CA LEU A 160 11.64 -9.17 5.31
C LEU A 160 12.54 -9.05 6.55
N TYR A 161 12.95 -7.84 6.92
CA TYR A 161 13.72 -7.61 8.14
C TYR A 161 12.94 -8.05 9.38
N VAL A 162 11.70 -7.56 9.55
CA VAL A 162 10.86 -7.92 10.70
C VAL A 162 10.64 -9.44 10.75
N TYR A 163 10.41 -10.06 9.58
CA TYR A 163 10.29 -11.50 9.48
C TYR A 163 11.55 -12.23 9.96
N LEU A 164 12.73 -11.83 9.49
CA LEU A 164 14.00 -12.42 9.90
C LEU A 164 14.31 -12.17 11.39
N ASN A 165 13.91 -11.01 11.93
CA ASN A 165 14.07 -10.64 13.33
C ASN A 165 13.23 -11.50 14.26
N TYR A 166 11.98 -11.79 13.88
CA TYR A 166 11.11 -12.70 14.62
C TYR A 166 11.74 -14.10 14.78
N PHE A 167 12.39 -14.60 13.73
CA PHE A 167 13.12 -15.87 13.80
C PHE A 167 14.46 -15.78 14.54
N LYS A 168 14.86 -14.60 15.02
CA LYS A 168 16.13 -14.32 15.71
C LYS A 168 17.36 -14.71 14.89
N VAL A 169 17.28 -14.55 13.56
CA VAL A 169 18.39 -14.87 12.63
C VAL A 169 19.10 -13.63 12.08
N ILE A 170 18.74 -12.44 12.56
CA ILE A 170 19.31 -11.17 12.15
C ILE A 170 20.81 -11.09 12.51
N LYS A 171 21.62 -10.70 11.53
CA LYS A 171 23.03 -10.38 11.73
C LYS A 171 23.19 -8.88 12.00
N LYS A 172 24.30 -8.49 12.64
CA LYS A 172 24.64 -7.05 12.85
C LYS A 172 24.55 -6.22 11.57
N LEU A 173 25.04 -6.78 10.45
CA LEU A 173 24.95 -6.15 9.14
C LEU A 173 23.50 -5.96 8.65
N ASP A 174 22.61 -6.89 8.97
CA ASP A 174 21.21 -6.79 8.55
C ASP A 174 20.48 -5.68 9.32
N PHE A 175 20.84 -5.47 10.59
CA PHE A 175 20.36 -4.32 11.37
C PHE A 175 20.89 -2.99 10.82
N LEU A 176 22.17 -2.93 10.41
CA LEU A 176 22.71 -1.73 9.76
C LEU A 176 21.92 -1.37 8.51
N PHE A 177 21.66 -2.34 7.61
CA PHE A 177 20.81 -2.13 6.44
C PHE A 177 19.41 -1.66 6.81
N PHE A 178 18.82 -2.22 7.86
CA PHE A 178 17.49 -1.82 8.32
C PHE A 178 17.48 -0.35 8.75
N MET A 179 18.44 0.05 9.58
CA MET A 179 18.58 1.45 9.99
C MET A 179 18.78 2.38 8.79
N THR A 180 19.58 1.99 7.80
CA THR A 180 19.73 2.75 6.56
C THR A 180 18.40 2.88 5.80
N VAL A 181 17.60 1.81 5.71
CA VAL A 181 16.29 1.85 5.06
C VAL A 181 15.30 2.76 5.82
N ILE A 182 15.29 2.70 7.15
CA ILE A 182 14.45 3.58 7.97
C ILE A 182 14.85 5.05 7.80
N VAL A 183 16.15 5.35 7.91
CA VAL A 183 16.67 6.72 7.76
C VAL A 183 16.39 7.25 6.35
N THR A 184 16.70 6.47 5.32
CA THR A 184 16.42 6.91 3.94
C THR A 184 14.93 7.09 3.71
N SER A 185 14.04 6.33 4.36
CA SER A 185 12.59 6.50 4.20
C SER A 185 12.05 7.85 4.72
N VAL A 186 12.79 8.58 5.55
CA VAL A 186 12.43 9.95 5.97
C VAL A 186 12.59 10.94 4.81
N PHE A 187 13.48 10.67 3.86
CA PHE A 187 13.75 11.51 2.71
C PHE A 187 12.79 11.29 1.53
N PHE A 188 11.79 10.41 1.70
CA PHE A 188 10.84 10.11 0.64
C PHE A 188 10.12 11.39 0.20
N GLY A 189 10.23 11.70 -1.10
CA GLY A 189 9.49 12.81 -1.71
C GLY A 189 7.98 12.68 -1.50
N ASN A 190 7.43 11.46 -1.42
CA ASN A 190 6.08 11.27 -0.87
C ASN A 190 6.19 10.96 0.62
N LYS A 191 6.16 12.01 1.45
CA LYS A 191 6.47 11.95 2.89
C LYS A 191 5.63 10.93 3.69
N SER A 192 4.54 10.43 3.10
CA SER A 192 3.69 9.40 3.70
C SER A 192 4.18 7.96 3.57
N ALA A 193 5.17 7.68 2.72
CA ALA A 193 5.79 6.37 2.59
C ALA A 193 6.46 5.88 3.90
N PHE A 194 6.80 6.81 4.80
CA PHE A 194 7.22 6.49 6.15
C PHE A 194 6.10 5.79 6.94
N LEU A 195 4.84 6.23 6.83
CA LEU A 195 3.71 5.58 7.51
C LEU A 195 3.47 4.16 7.00
N ASP A 196 3.61 3.94 5.68
CA ASP A 196 3.56 2.59 5.09
C ASP A 196 4.54 1.66 5.83
N VAL A 197 5.77 2.12 6.08
CA VAL A 197 6.82 1.35 6.79
C VAL A 197 6.41 1.00 8.23
N PHE A 198 5.78 1.91 8.97
CA PHE A 198 5.33 1.60 10.34
C PHE A 198 4.14 0.66 10.37
N PHE A 199 3.14 0.87 9.50
CA PHE A 199 2.01 -0.04 9.39
C PHE A 199 2.51 -1.44 9.05
N VAL A 200 3.41 -1.57 8.09
CA VAL A 200 4.05 -2.84 7.70
C VAL A 200 4.69 -3.56 8.89
N ILE A 201 5.42 -2.84 9.75
CA ILE A 201 6.01 -3.41 10.97
C ILE A 201 4.91 -3.94 11.90
N ILE A 202 3.90 -3.13 12.21
CA ILE A 202 2.79 -3.48 13.11
C ILE A 202 2.04 -4.71 12.58
N PHE A 203 1.67 -4.70 11.30
CA PHE A 203 0.95 -5.78 10.63
C PHE A 203 1.75 -7.09 10.61
N THR A 204 3.07 -7.02 10.40
CA THR A 204 3.93 -8.20 10.45
C THR A 204 4.00 -8.79 11.85
N TYR A 205 4.13 -7.95 12.89
CA TYR A 205 4.12 -8.44 14.27
C TYR A 205 2.75 -9.01 14.68
N LEU A 206 1.64 -8.37 14.30
CA LEU A 206 0.28 -8.88 14.52
C LEU A 206 0.10 -10.28 13.89
N LEU A 207 0.61 -10.47 12.67
CA LEU A 207 0.58 -11.75 11.97
C LEU A 207 1.39 -12.85 12.69
N MET A 208 2.47 -12.48 13.37
CA MET A 208 3.42 -13.42 13.97
C MET A 208 3.09 -13.77 15.41
N GLU A 209 2.77 -12.75 16.21
CA GLU A 209 2.61 -12.85 17.66
C GLU A 209 1.15 -12.64 18.13
N GLY A 210 0.24 -12.26 17.23
CA GLY A 210 -1.10 -11.81 17.61
C GLY A 210 -1.05 -10.43 18.28
N VAL A 211 -2.08 -10.08 19.05
CA VAL A 211 -2.09 -8.81 19.81
C VAL A 211 -1.28 -8.99 21.10
N THR A 212 -0.15 -8.28 21.20
CA THR A 212 0.70 -8.28 22.40
C THR A 212 0.83 -6.87 22.98
N LYS A 213 1.24 -6.76 24.27
CA LYS A 213 1.54 -5.47 24.91
C LYS A 213 2.57 -4.66 24.10
N LYS A 214 3.55 -5.31 23.46
CA LYS A 214 4.55 -4.65 22.62
C LYS A 214 3.91 -3.98 21.41
N ILE A 215 3.01 -4.68 20.71
CA ILE A 215 2.30 -4.15 19.54
C ILE A 215 1.39 -3.00 19.95
N TYR A 216 0.68 -3.14 21.07
CA TYR A 216 -0.14 -2.07 21.62
C TYR A 216 0.70 -0.81 21.90
N LEU A 217 1.84 -0.97 22.58
CA LEU A 217 2.76 0.14 22.85
C LEU A 217 3.33 0.75 21.56
N SER A 218 3.64 -0.06 20.55
CA SER A 218 4.08 0.44 19.24
C SER A 218 3.02 1.27 18.53
N ILE A 219 1.74 0.86 18.59
CA ILE A 219 0.61 1.62 18.03
C ILE A 219 0.46 2.94 18.79
N VAL A 220 0.46 2.90 20.12
CA VAL A 220 0.34 4.10 20.97
C VAL A 220 1.50 5.06 20.74
N ALA A 221 2.73 4.56 20.57
CA ALA A 221 3.91 5.37 20.27
C ALA A 221 3.89 5.95 18.85
N LEU A 222 3.23 5.28 17.89
CA LEU A 222 3.10 5.77 16.53
C LEU A 222 2.19 7.00 16.45
N ILE A 223 1.11 7.03 17.24
CA ILE A 223 0.13 8.14 17.26
C ILE A 223 0.82 9.53 17.36
N PRO A 224 1.63 9.84 18.39
CA PRO A 224 2.28 11.14 18.50
C PRO A 224 3.28 11.40 17.36
N ILE A 225 3.94 10.37 16.83
CA ILE A 225 4.85 10.52 15.68
C ILE A 225 4.06 10.95 14.44
N VAL A 226 2.89 10.34 14.19
CA VAL A 226 2.00 10.74 13.09
C VAL A 226 1.52 12.17 13.30
N PHE A 227 1.07 12.53 14.50
CA PHE A 227 0.64 13.90 14.80
C PHE A 227 1.75 14.92 14.58
N VAL A 228 2.94 14.73 15.14
CA VAL A 228 4.10 15.62 14.94
C VAL A 228 4.44 15.74 13.46
N PHE A 229 4.40 14.62 12.72
CA PHE A 229 4.67 14.64 11.30
C PHE A 229 3.64 15.47 10.51
N PHE A 230 2.35 15.30 10.77
CA PHE A 230 1.32 16.09 10.09
C PHE A 230 1.26 17.54 10.56
N GLU A 231 1.61 17.83 11.82
CA GLU A 231 1.66 19.19 12.34
C GLU A 231 2.83 19.98 11.72
N PHE A 232 4.04 19.41 11.75
CA PHE A 232 5.26 20.14 11.44
C PHE A 232 5.86 19.86 10.06
N VAL A 233 5.66 18.66 9.50
CA VAL A 233 6.34 18.24 8.25
C VAL A 233 5.42 18.34 7.04
N ARG A 234 4.18 17.90 7.17
CA ARG A 234 3.17 17.98 6.10
C ARG A 234 2.29 19.22 6.23
N GLY A 235 2.03 19.66 7.45
CA GLY A 235 1.03 20.67 7.78
C GLY A 235 -0.40 20.12 7.64
N GLY A 236 -1.38 20.84 8.20
CA GLY A 236 -2.78 20.43 8.24
C GLY A 236 -3.19 19.66 9.50
N GLY A 237 -2.25 19.34 10.40
CA GLY A 237 -2.53 18.79 11.73
C GLY A 237 -3.44 17.56 11.68
N ILE A 238 -4.50 17.58 12.49
CA ILE A 238 -5.48 16.48 12.58
C ILE A 238 -6.20 16.27 11.24
N ASP A 239 -6.57 17.36 10.57
CA ASP A 239 -7.30 17.31 9.31
C ASP A 239 -6.44 16.75 8.17
N GLY A 240 -5.13 17.05 8.19
CA GLY A 240 -4.15 16.44 7.31
C GLY A 240 -4.06 14.91 7.48
N ILE A 241 -4.14 14.41 8.72
CA ILE A 241 -4.13 12.96 9.01
C ILE A 241 -5.37 12.30 8.42
N PHE A 242 -6.55 12.84 8.73
CA PHE A 242 -7.81 12.28 8.26
C PHE A 242 -7.92 12.40 6.75
N GLY A 243 -7.69 13.58 6.18
CA GLY A 243 -7.64 13.78 4.74
C GLY A 243 -6.71 12.77 4.08
N TYR A 244 -5.52 12.51 4.62
CA TYR A 244 -4.63 11.52 4.03
C TYR A 244 -5.15 10.08 4.08
N LEU A 245 -5.64 9.64 5.25
CA LEU A 245 -6.10 8.27 5.46
C LEU A 245 -7.42 7.99 4.73
N VAL A 246 -8.27 9.01 4.59
CA VAL A 246 -9.67 8.88 4.23
C VAL A 246 -9.92 9.32 2.80
N GLN A 247 -9.21 10.32 2.26
CA GLN A 247 -9.47 10.89 0.92
C GLN A 247 -9.60 9.81 -0.15
N GLY A 248 -8.75 8.77 -0.11
CA GLY A 248 -8.80 7.73 -1.12
C GLY A 248 -10.05 6.86 -1.05
N TYR A 249 -10.61 6.71 0.15
CA TYR A 249 -11.80 5.92 0.41
C TYR A 249 -13.10 6.70 0.22
N VAL A 250 -13.08 8.04 0.31
CA VAL A 250 -14.27 8.89 0.05
C VAL A 250 -14.83 8.64 -1.33
N ASN A 251 -13.94 8.49 -2.30
CA ASN A 251 -14.32 8.40 -3.70
C ASN A 251 -14.91 7.03 -4.09
N PHE A 252 -15.03 6.10 -3.14
CA PHE A 252 -15.80 4.87 -3.32
C PHE A 252 -17.29 5.07 -3.14
N TYR A 253 -17.69 6.18 -2.54
CA TYR A 253 -19.06 6.42 -2.13
C TYR A 253 -19.61 7.70 -2.72
N TYR A 254 -18.74 8.68 -2.96
CA TYR A 254 -19.14 10.03 -3.32
C TYR A 254 -18.48 10.46 -4.63
N LYS A 255 -19.22 11.24 -5.41
CA LYS A 255 -18.71 11.99 -6.55
C LYS A 255 -18.62 13.47 -6.19
N ILE A 256 -17.68 14.15 -6.81
CA ILE A 256 -17.54 15.60 -6.77
C ILE A 256 -18.54 16.18 -7.78
N VAL A 257 -19.51 16.98 -7.33
CA VAL A 257 -20.66 17.39 -8.16
C VAL A 257 -20.25 18.14 -9.43
N SER A 258 -19.21 18.96 -9.37
CA SER A 258 -18.77 19.77 -10.52
C SER A 258 -17.79 19.08 -11.48
N MET A 259 -17.43 17.82 -11.23
CA MET A 259 -16.64 17.00 -12.14
C MET A 259 -17.47 15.82 -12.65
N ASP A 260 -17.82 15.84 -13.92
CA ASP A 260 -18.32 14.65 -14.59
C ASP A 260 -17.20 13.61 -14.68
N PHE A 261 -17.57 12.36 -14.40
CA PHE A 261 -16.72 11.22 -14.68
C PHE A 261 -16.50 11.14 -16.20
N VAL A 262 -15.26 11.41 -16.65
CA VAL A 262 -14.86 11.26 -18.06
C VAL A 262 -14.17 9.92 -18.33
N TYR A 263 -14.83 9.10 -19.14
CA TYR A 263 -14.38 7.78 -19.59
C TYR A 263 -13.06 7.84 -20.35
N GLN A 264 -12.01 7.22 -19.80
CA GLN A 264 -10.76 6.99 -20.52
C GLN A 264 -10.40 5.50 -20.57
N SER A 265 -10.24 5.03 -21.81
CA SER A 265 -9.84 3.68 -22.18
C SER A 265 -8.52 3.23 -21.54
N PHE A 266 -8.42 1.93 -21.30
CA PHE A 266 -7.39 1.24 -20.54
C PHE A 266 -6.02 1.23 -21.24
N PHE A 267 -4.99 1.75 -20.55
CA PHE A 267 -3.60 1.28 -20.65
C PHE A 267 -3.13 0.82 -19.25
N VAL A 268 -3.78 -0.20 -18.68
CA VAL A 268 -3.50 -0.65 -17.30
C VAL A 268 -2.23 -1.46 -17.11
N PHE A 269 -1.53 -1.78 -18.19
CA PHE A 269 -0.24 -2.48 -18.09
C PHE A 269 0.91 -1.69 -18.70
N ILE A 270 0.65 -0.54 -19.31
CA ILE A 270 1.68 0.29 -19.95
C ILE A 270 1.43 1.73 -19.53
N SER A 271 1.89 2.06 -18.34
CA SER A 271 2.16 3.45 -18.02
C SER A 271 3.27 3.94 -18.96
N ASN A 272 3.09 5.11 -19.58
CA ASN A 272 4.18 5.84 -20.26
C ASN A 272 5.38 6.10 -19.32
N GLY A 273 5.24 5.88 -18.00
CA GLY A 273 6.28 6.04 -16.98
C GLY A 273 7.36 4.95 -16.92
N PHE A 274 7.39 4.01 -17.86
CA PHE A 274 8.61 3.21 -18.12
C PHE A 274 9.62 3.94 -19.02
N SER A 275 9.34 5.16 -19.48
CA SER A 275 10.33 5.94 -20.21
C SER A 275 11.51 6.31 -19.29
N LEU A 276 12.71 5.90 -19.70
CA LEU A 276 13.98 6.41 -19.12
C LEU A 276 14.23 7.87 -19.50
N ILE A 277 13.54 8.33 -20.55
CA ILE A 277 13.50 9.71 -21.00
C ILE A 277 12.44 10.41 -20.14
N PRO A 278 12.75 11.56 -19.50
CA PRO A 278 11.71 12.34 -18.86
C PRO A 278 10.68 12.69 -19.92
N VAL A 279 9.45 12.17 -19.80
CA VAL A 279 8.38 12.74 -20.60
C VAL A 279 8.22 14.15 -20.06
N GLU A 280 8.56 15.14 -20.89
CA GLU A 280 8.04 16.50 -20.74
C GLU A 280 6.54 16.41 -20.98
N ASN A 281 5.84 15.78 -20.05
CA ASN A 281 4.51 16.21 -19.77
C ASN A 281 4.78 17.59 -19.16
N GLU A 282 4.61 18.64 -19.98
CA GLU A 282 3.84 19.76 -19.49
C GLU A 282 2.58 19.13 -18.87
N ILE A 283 2.71 18.76 -17.60
CA ILE A 283 1.58 18.76 -16.70
C ILE A 283 1.22 20.23 -16.82
N LEU A 284 0.30 20.54 -17.74
CA LEU A 284 -0.62 21.64 -17.58
C LEU A 284 -0.96 21.55 -16.12
N VAL A 285 -0.31 22.40 -15.33
CA VAL A 285 -0.78 22.79 -14.02
C VAL A 285 -2.07 23.50 -14.39
N ALA A 286 -3.10 22.72 -14.74
CA ALA A 286 -4.45 23.19 -14.82
C ALA A 286 -4.60 23.96 -13.52
N LYS A 287 -4.96 25.24 -13.58
CA LYS A 287 -5.29 25.98 -12.36
C LYS A 287 -6.34 25.14 -11.64
N ILE A 288 -5.92 24.44 -10.60
CA ILE A 288 -6.75 23.47 -9.91
C ILE A 288 -7.62 24.28 -8.96
N GLU A 289 -8.87 24.48 -9.33
CA GLU A 289 -9.79 25.30 -8.56
C GLU A 289 -10.53 24.49 -7.47
N LYS A 290 -10.42 23.14 -7.41
CA LYS A 290 -11.23 22.27 -6.51
C LYS A 290 -10.52 20.97 -6.08
N GLY A 291 -10.74 20.48 -4.84
CA GLY A 291 -10.19 19.23 -4.30
C GLY A 291 -10.25 19.11 -2.76
N PHE A 292 -9.57 18.10 -2.16
CA PHE A 292 -9.35 18.01 -0.71
C PHE A 292 -8.22 18.95 -0.27
N ILE A 293 -8.45 19.71 0.80
CA ILE A 293 -7.42 20.41 1.56
C ILE A 293 -6.66 19.35 2.37
N LEU A 294 -5.47 18.97 1.92
CA LEU A 294 -4.50 18.33 2.83
C LEU A 294 -3.67 19.38 3.58
N ASN A 295 -3.36 20.52 2.93
CA ASN A 295 -3.16 21.88 3.45
C ASN A 295 -2.89 22.85 2.27
N ASP A 296 -2.76 24.15 2.55
CA ASP A 296 -2.45 25.19 1.55
C ASP A 296 -1.10 24.99 0.81
N LYS A 297 -0.14 24.29 1.41
CA LYS A 297 1.18 23.94 0.83
C LYS A 297 1.16 22.63 0.02
N TYR A 298 0.10 21.82 0.14
CA TYR A 298 0.01 20.43 -0.30
C TYR A 298 -1.39 20.07 -0.78
N ASN A 299 -2.05 20.94 -1.55
CA ASN A 299 -3.26 20.58 -2.27
C ASN A 299 -2.96 19.37 -3.15
N THR A 300 -3.29 18.17 -2.67
CA THR A 300 -3.20 16.97 -3.47
C THR A 300 -4.46 16.91 -4.29
N PHE A 301 -4.27 17.18 -5.56
CA PHE A 301 -5.21 16.79 -6.58
C PHE A 301 -5.37 15.27 -6.57
N THR A 302 -6.46 14.76 -6.02
CA THR A 302 -6.99 13.45 -6.41
C THR A 302 -7.69 13.64 -7.74
N SER A 303 -6.91 13.62 -8.84
CA SER A 303 -7.47 13.53 -10.19
C SER A 303 -8.26 12.24 -10.28
N PHE A 304 -9.56 12.37 -10.45
CA PHE A 304 -10.38 11.31 -11.00
C PHE A 304 -10.08 11.23 -12.49
N TYR A 305 -9.09 10.41 -12.84
CA TYR A 305 -9.03 9.86 -14.18
C TYR A 305 -9.38 8.37 -14.07
N GLU A 306 -10.60 8.09 -14.49
CA GLU A 306 -11.39 6.88 -14.27
C GLU A 306 -10.70 5.52 -14.49
N PRO A 307 -11.24 4.49 -13.83
CA PRO A 307 -11.32 3.17 -14.44
C PRO A 307 -12.68 2.45 -14.23
N TYR A 308 -13.80 3.16 -14.13
CA TYR A 308 -15.11 2.52 -13.84
C TYR A 308 -15.68 1.73 -15.02
N GLY A 309 -15.24 2.03 -16.24
CA GLY A 309 -15.81 1.52 -17.48
C GLY A 309 -15.38 0.13 -17.96
N VAL A 310 -14.32 -0.42 -17.39
CA VAL A 310 -13.56 -1.49 -18.06
C VAL A 310 -14.22 -2.85 -17.91
N PHE A 311 -14.96 -3.02 -16.82
CA PHE A 311 -15.66 -4.25 -16.54
C PHE A 311 -17.12 -3.96 -16.21
N SER A 312 -18.02 -4.83 -16.67
CA SER A 312 -19.34 -4.93 -16.07
C SER A 312 -19.21 -5.23 -14.57
N PHE A 313 -20.26 -4.98 -13.79
CA PHE A 313 -20.33 -5.38 -12.38
C PHE A 313 -19.84 -6.82 -12.14
N PHE A 314 -20.20 -7.73 -13.03
CA PHE A 314 -19.77 -9.13 -12.98
C PHE A 314 -18.30 -9.33 -13.39
N GLY A 315 -17.79 -8.53 -14.32
CA GLY A 315 -16.37 -8.55 -14.70
C GLY A 315 -15.45 -8.14 -13.55
N TRP A 316 -15.83 -7.15 -12.74
CA TRP A 316 -15.11 -6.79 -11.52
C TRP A 316 -15.03 -7.95 -10.53
N PHE A 317 -16.13 -8.69 -10.40
CA PHE A 317 -16.17 -9.86 -9.53
C PHE A 317 -15.19 -10.95 -9.98
N ILE A 318 -15.23 -11.32 -11.26
CA ILE A 318 -14.32 -12.32 -11.82
C ILE A 318 -12.87 -11.86 -11.71
N PHE A 319 -12.59 -10.61 -12.09
CA PHE A 319 -11.24 -10.08 -12.13
C PHE A 319 -10.58 -10.08 -10.74
N PHE A 320 -11.29 -9.63 -9.71
CA PHE A 320 -10.74 -9.63 -8.36
C PHE A 320 -10.53 -11.07 -7.87
N VAL A 321 -11.54 -11.94 -7.98
CA VAL A 321 -11.41 -13.34 -7.56
C VAL A 321 -10.25 -14.04 -8.25
N PHE A 322 -10.13 -13.89 -9.57
CA PHE A 322 -9.06 -14.49 -10.36
C PHE A 322 -7.69 -13.94 -9.98
N THR A 323 -7.52 -12.62 -9.95
CA THR A 323 -6.23 -11.97 -9.63
C THR A 323 -5.76 -12.35 -8.24
N TYR A 324 -6.67 -12.32 -7.27
CA TYR A 324 -6.40 -12.70 -5.90
C TYR A 324 -5.99 -14.18 -5.79
N PHE A 325 -6.68 -15.07 -6.51
CA PHE A 325 -6.34 -16.48 -6.56
C PHE A 325 -4.95 -16.72 -7.17
N VAL A 326 -4.64 -16.10 -8.30
CA VAL A 326 -3.34 -16.23 -8.99
C VAL A 326 -2.20 -15.76 -8.10
N ILE A 327 -2.36 -14.60 -7.45
CA ILE A 327 -1.38 -14.06 -6.51
C ILE A 327 -1.11 -15.08 -5.38
N ASN A 328 -2.17 -15.61 -4.78
CA ASN A 328 -2.06 -16.59 -3.70
C ASN A 328 -1.48 -17.93 -4.16
N TYR A 329 -1.77 -18.34 -5.39
CA TYR A 329 -1.19 -19.54 -5.98
C TYR A 329 0.33 -19.42 -6.08
N PHE A 330 0.89 -18.25 -6.39
CA PHE A 330 2.34 -18.08 -6.39
C PHE A 330 2.91 -17.93 -4.98
N SER A 331 2.22 -17.29 -4.05
CA SER A 331 2.81 -16.99 -2.74
C SER A 331 2.57 -18.05 -1.65
N HIS A 332 1.65 -19.02 -1.84
CA HIS A 332 1.22 -19.95 -0.76
C HIS A 332 2.33 -20.77 -0.10
N LYS A 333 3.46 -21.01 -0.78
CA LYS A 333 4.58 -21.79 -0.19
C LYS A 333 5.37 -20.99 0.84
N HIS A 334 5.21 -19.66 0.86
CA HIS A 334 5.89 -18.73 1.75
C HIS A 334 4.86 -17.81 2.42
N SER A 335 4.49 -18.11 3.66
CA SER A 335 3.44 -17.40 4.41
C SER A 335 3.64 -15.89 4.48
N ILE A 336 4.89 -15.40 4.58
CA ILE A 336 5.18 -13.96 4.57
C ILE A 336 4.95 -13.31 3.21
N LEU A 337 5.36 -13.97 2.12
CA LEU A 337 5.08 -13.48 0.77
C LEU A 337 3.57 -13.52 0.49
N GLN A 338 2.88 -14.53 1.04
CA GLN A 338 1.43 -14.60 0.95
C GLN A 338 0.75 -13.44 1.67
N PHE A 339 1.18 -13.14 2.89
CA PHE A 339 0.66 -11.99 3.63
C PHE A 339 0.86 -10.68 2.87
N ILE A 340 2.09 -10.42 2.41
CA ILE A 340 2.45 -9.20 1.69
C ILE A 340 1.61 -9.06 0.42
N SER A 341 1.50 -10.12 -0.38
CA SER A 341 0.76 -10.05 -1.63
C SER A 341 -0.75 -9.88 -1.42
N VAL A 342 -1.31 -10.50 -0.38
CA VAL A 342 -2.73 -10.31 -0.02
C VAL A 342 -2.98 -8.88 0.44
N LEU A 343 -2.10 -8.33 1.29
CA LEU A 343 -2.19 -6.95 1.74
C LEU A 343 -2.14 -5.99 0.55
N PHE A 344 -1.15 -6.15 -0.34
CA PHE A 344 -1.04 -5.31 -1.53
C PHE A 344 -2.19 -5.52 -2.51
N ALA A 345 -2.79 -6.71 -2.60
CA ALA A 345 -3.99 -6.91 -3.39
C ALA A 345 -5.16 -6.09 -2.81
N TRP A 346 -5.41 -6.18 -1.51
CA TRP A 346 -6.46 -5.38 -0.86
C TRP A 346 -6.23 -3.88 -1.01
N VAL A 347 -5.00 -3.41 -0.77
CA VAL A 347 -4.68 -2.00 -0.98
C VAL A 347 -4.80 -1.64 -2.46
N LEU A 348 -4.35 -2.48 -3.39
CA LEU A 348 -4.51 -2.22 -4.83
C LEU A 348 -5.98 -2.06 -5.18
N PHE A 349 -6.86 -3.00 -4.82
CA PHE A 349 -8.28 -2.95 -5.18
C PHE A 349 -9.06 -1.85 -4.43
N LEU A 350 -8.64 -1.49 -3.21
CA LEU A 350 -9.24 -0.41 -2.41
C LEU A 350 -8.53 0.95 -2.58
N SER A 351 -7.47 1.04 -3.36
CA SER A 351 -6.84 2.31 -3.79
C SER A 351 -6.88 2.50 -5.30
N PHE A 352 -7.37 1.49 -6.04
CA PHE A 352 -7.57 1.52 -7.50
C PHE A 352 -8.40 2.73 -7.94
N PHE A 353 -9.20 3.27 -7.01
CA PHE A 353 -10.19 4.31 -7.21
C PHE A 353 -9.76 5.68 -6.66
N SER A 354 -8.53 5.85 -6.16
CA SER A 354 -8.09 7.15 -5.60
C SER A 354 -6.89 7.78 -6.29
N TYR A 355 -6.00 6.98 -6.92
CA TYR A 355 -4.78 7.50 -7.57
C TYR A 355 -4.15 6.49 -8.54
N ARG A 356 -4.14 6.79 -9.85
CA ARG A 356 -3.55 5.90 -10.90
C ARG A 356 -2.09 5.50 -10.58
N PHE A 357 -1.26 6.43 -10.10
CA PHE A 357 0.13 6.15 -9.73
C PHE A 357 0.26 5.28 -8.47
N GLY A 358 -0.69 5.38 -7.54
CA GLY A 358 -0.78 4.48 -6.38
C GLY A 358 -1.10 3.04 -6.78
N ALA A 359 -2.03 2.86 -7.72
CA ALA A 359 -2.37 1.54 -8.26
C ALA A 359 -1.17 0.86 -8.93
N PHE A 360 -0.42 1.57 -9.79
CA PHE A 360 0.78 1.01 -10.41
C PHE A 360 1.87 0.64 -9.39
N LYS A 361 2.04 1.42 -8.31
CA LYS A 361 2.96 1.08 -7.21
C LYS A 361 2.62 -0.29 -6.61
N TYR A 362 1.36 -0.55 -6.27
CA TYR A 362 0.98 -1.83 -5.66
C TYR A 362 1.01 -2.99 -6.65
N GLN A 363 0.67 -2.77 -7.93
CA GLN A 363 0.87 -3.76 -9.00
C GLN A 363 2.36 -4.13 -9.14
N TYR A 364 3.24 -3.14 -9.18
CA TYR A 364 4.70 -3.33 -9.21
C TYR A 364 5.16 -4.16 -8.01
N LEU A 365 4.74 -3.82 -6.80
CA LEU A 365 5.13 -4.54 -5.59
C LEU A 365 4.64 -6.00 -5.59
N ILE A 366 3.41 -6.26 -6.06
CA ILE A 366 2.90 -7.63 -6.26
C ILE A 366 3.77 -8.40 -7.26
N PHE A 367 4.12 -7.78 -8.39
CA PHE A 367 4.99 -8.38 -9.40
C PHE A 367 6.38 -8.70 -8.85
N VAL A 368 6.97 -7.80 -8.05
CA VAL A 368 8.22 -8.05 -7.35
C VAL A 368 8.10 -9.25 -6.42
N VAL A 369 7.02 -9.38 -5.64
CA VAL A 369 6.82 -10.55 -4.77
C VAL A 369 6.76 -11.86 -5.57
N VAL A 370 6.12 -11.87 -6.74
CA VAL A 370 6.10 -13.02 -7.64
C VAL A 370 7.52 -13.36 -8.15
N ILE A 371 8.31 -12.36 -8.55
CA ILE A 371 9.72 -12.56 -8.93
C ILE A 371 10.51 -13.15 -7.76
N LEU A 372 10.35 -12.59 -6.55
CA LEU A 372 11.03 -13.07 -5.35
C LEU A 372 10.68 -14.53 -5.06
N TYR A 373 9.42 -14.94 -5.23
CA TYR A 373 9.01 -16.34 -5.11
C TYR A 373 9.78 -17.26 -6.07
N PHE A 374 9.92 -16.87 -7.35
CA PHE A 374 10.68 -17.66 -8.32
C PHE A 374 12.17 -17.73 -7.97
N ILE A 375 12.77 -16.61 -7.55
CA ILE A 375 14.17 -16.55 -7.11
C ILE A 375 14.39 -17.49 -5.92
N LEU A 376 13.55 -17.41 -4.89
CA LEU A 376 13.67 -18.23 -3.68
C LEU A 376 13.52 -19.73 -3.99
N ASN A 377 12.60 -20.09 -4.89
CA ASN A 377 12.44 -21.48 -5.33
C ASN A 377 13.65 -21.99 -6.12
N ARG A 378 14.20 -21.21 -7.06
CA ARG A 378 15.40 -21.62 -7.81
C ARG A 378 16.62 -21.81 -6.90
N LEU A 379 16.78 -20.94 -5.89
CA LEU A 379 17.86 -21.05 -4.91
C LEU A 379 17.76 -22.34 -4.06
N LYS A 380 16.56 -22.90 -3.86
CA LYS A 380 16.37 -24.20 -3.21
C LYS A 380 16.78 -25.38 -4.10
N PHE A 381 16.42 -25.36 -5.38
CA PHE A 381 16.72 -26.44 -6.32
C PHE A 381 18.22 -26.69 -6.46
N LYS A 382 19.04 -25.63 -6.51
CA LYS A 382 20.51 -25.76 -6.59
C LYS A 382 21.16 -26.45 -5.38
N LYS A 383 20.47 -26.56 -4.24
CA LYS A 383 21.01 -27.22 -3.03
C LYS A 383 20.66 -28.69 -2.91
N LYS A 384 19.67 -29.19 -3.64
CA LYS A 384 19.29 -30.61 -3.65
C LYS A 384 20.10 -31.45 -4.65
N VAL A 385 20.90 -30.80 -5.49
CA VAL A 385 21.86 -31.45 -6.38
C VAL A 385 23.24 -31.37 -5.71
N LYS A 386 23.46 -32.21 -4.71
CA LYS A 386 24.77 -32.54 -4.16
C LYS A 386 24.73 -33.93 -3.56
#